data_AF-A0A967GZV1-F1
#
_entry.id   AF-A0A967GZV1-F1
#
_cell.length_a   1.000
_cell.length_b   1.000
_cell.length_c   1.000
_cell.angle_alpha   90.00
_cell.angle_beta   90.00
_cell.angle_gamma   90.00
#
_symmetry.space_group_name_H-M   'P 1'
#
loop_
_entity.id
_entity.type
_entity.pdbx_description
1 polymer ?
#
loop_
_entity_poly.entity_id
_entity_poly.type
_entity_poly.pdbx_seq_one_letter_code
_entity_poly.pdbx_strand_id
1 'polypeptide(L)'
;MARLPARTRLLGSSLGLLAVTTLAGGGQVPANERFEAGLEAGNGRLVLPAGEHVFEAPVEVNLARLGAVSIRADGPVTIRMAGPGPAFRLKGTHEGTADPRSFEEETWRERMPLLEGFEIVGDHREADGIELTGTMQATVARVSVRKARHGIRLVKRNRNVIISDCHLYENSGIGLFLDDVNLHQI
;
A
#
# COMPACT_ATOMS: atom_id res chain seq x y z
N MET A 1 52.86 -10.93 -6.28
CA MET A 1 51.51 -11.54 -6.31
C MET A 1 51.04 -11.73 -4.87
N ALA A 2 50.24 -10.80 -4.34
CA ALA A 2 49.63 -10.91 -3.01
C ALA A 2 48.11 -10.94 -3.20
N ARG A 3 47.47 -12.05 -2.79
CA ARG A 3 46.03 -12.25 -2.88
C ARG A 3 45.32 -11.35 -1.86
N LEU A 4 44.38 -10.52 -2.31
CA LEU A 4 43.47 -9.78 -1.43
C LEU A 4 42.58 -10.77 -0.65
N PRO A 5 42.21 -10.46 0.61
CA PRO A 5 41.22 -11.24 1.33
C PRO A 5 39.84 -11.02 0.74
N ALA A 6 39.10 -12.11 0.55
CA ALA A 6 37.71 -12.10 0.13
C ALA A 6 36.88 -11.33 1.18
N ARG A 7 36.32 -10.19 0.78
CA ARG A 7 35.26 -9.53 1.54
C ARG A 7 34.00 -10.39 1.41
N THR A 8 33.70 -11.16 2.44
CA THR A 8 32.39 -11.76 2.65
C THR A 8 31.36 -10.63 2.69
N ARG A 9 30.63 -10.42 1.58
CA ARG A 9 29.42 -9.61 1.57
C ARG A 9 28.37 -10.38 2.37
N LEU A 10 28.13 -9.96 3.62
CA LEU A 10 26.82 -10.21 4.24
C LEU A 10 25.79 -9.39 3.45
N LEU A 11 25.17 -10.03 2.46
CA LEU A 11 23.89 -9.59 1.93
C LEU A 11 22.88 -9.80 3.06
N GLY A 12 22.66 -8.75 3.85
CA GLY A 12 21.56 -8.69 4.80
C GLY A 12 20.24 -8.70 4.03
N SER A 13 19.73 -9.90 3.75
CA SER A 13 18.42 -10.11 3.18
C SER A 13 17.36 -9.95 4.27
N SER A 14 17.03 -8.72 4.64
CA SER A 14 15.76 -8.40 5.30
C SER A 14 14.65 -8.42 4.25
N LEU A 15 14.45 -9.56 3.62
CA LEU A 15 13.19 -9.86 2.92
C LEU A 15 12.12 -9.91 4.02
N GLY A 16 11.23 -8.90 4.05
CA GLY A 16 9.98 -8.97 4.79
C GLY A 16 9.10 -10.03 4.16
N LEU A 17 9.46 -11.30 4.38
CA LEU A 17 8.70 -12.44 3.92
C LEU A 17 7.53 -12.60 4.88
N LEU A 18 6.32 -12.60 4.33
CA LEU A 18 5.10 -12.92 5.06
C LEU A 18 5.19 -14.37 5.58
N ALA A 19 5.62 -14.55 6.82
CA ALA A 19 5.58 -15.84 7.48
C ALA A 19 4.13 -16.23 7.74
N VAL A 20 3.79 -17.50 7.55
CA VAL A 20 2.50 -18.05 7.98
C VAL A 20 2.50 -18.06 9.50
N THR A 21 1.71 -17.17 10.11
CA THR A 21 1.54 -17.10 11.56
C THR A 21 0.19 -17.73 11.95
N THR A 22 0.22 -18.61 12.94
CA THR A 22 -0.96 -19.26 13.52
C THR A 22 -1.33 -18.63 14.87
N LEU A 23 -2.64 -18.52 15.12
CA LEU A 23 -3.20 -18.08 16.39
C LEU A 23 -3.06 -19.18 17.45
N ALA A 24 -3.14 -18.81 18.73
CA ALA A 24 -3.08 -19.72 19.88
C ALA A 24 -4.20 -20.80 19.94
N GLY A 25 -5.07 -20.88 18.92
CA GLY A 25 -6.12 -21.89 18.74
C GLY A 25 -6.09 -22.62 17.39
N GLY A 26 -4.98 -22.57 16.65
CA GLY A 26 -4.81 -23.29 15.37
C GLY A 26 -5.43 -22.62 14.14
N GLY A 27 -6.16 -21.52 14.31
CA GLY A 27 -6.61 -20.66 13.21
C GLY A 27 -5.44 -19.90 12.58
N GLN A 28 -5.49 -19.70 11.27
CA GLN A 28 -4.53 -18.85 10.58
C GLN A 28 -4.87 -17.38 10.87
N VAL A 29 -3.88 -16.57 11.24
CA VAL A 29 -4.07 -15.12 11.42
C VAL A 29 -4.65 -14.54 10.13
N PRO A 30 -5.65 -13.64 10.14
CA PRO A 30 -6.21 -13.03 8.92
C PRO A 30 -5.13 -12.42 8.01
N ALA A 31 -5.33 -12.45 6.69
CA ALA A 31 -4.28 -12.02 5.77
C ALA A 31 -3.94 -10.53 5.90
N ASN A 32 -4.93 -9.66 6.10
CA ASN A 32 -4.71 -8.23 6.32
C ASN A 32 -3.79 -7.99 7.55
N GLU A 33 -4.04 -8.67 8.67
CA GLU A 33 -3.20 -8.56 9.88
C GLU A 33 -1.76 -9.04 9.65
N ARG A 34 -1.57 -10.14 8.90
CA ARG A 34 -0.23 -10.61 8.56
C ARG A 34 0.52 -9.58 7.70
N PHE A 35 -0.18 -8.87 6.81
CA PHE A 35 0.41 -7.86 5.93
C PHE A 35 0.80 -6.60 6.72
N GLU A 36 -0.05 -6.17 7.66
CA GLU A 36 0.28 -5.11 8.62
C GLU A 36 1.50 -5.47 9.46
N ALA A 37 1.55 -6.68 10.03
CA ALA A 37 2.71 -7.16 10.77
C ALA A 37 3.97 -7.24 9.89
N GLY A 38 3.82 -7.61 8.61
CA GLY A 38 4.91 -7.62 7.63
C GLY A 38 5.45 -6.22 7.33
N LEU A 39 4.59 -5.21 7.25
CA LEU A 39 4.99 -3.81 7.11
C LEU A 39 5.80 -3.34 8.31
N GLU A 40 5.38 -3.68 9.53
CA GLU A 40 6.12 -3.34 10.75
C GLU A 40 7.50 -4.01 10.78
N ALA A 41 7.53 -5.33 10.61
CA ALA A 41 8.78 -6.09 10.63
C ALA A 41 9.74 -5.65 9.51
N GLY A 42 9.20 -5.18 8.39
CA GLY A 42 9.95 -4.67 7.24
C GLY A 42 10.30 -3.19 7.32
N ASN A 43 9.98 -2.48 8.41
CA ASN A 43 10.14 -1.02 8.53
C ASN A 43 9.56 -0.27 7.30
N GLY A 44 8.32 -0.57 6.96
CA GLY A 44 7.61 0.01 5.83
C GLY A 44 7.85 -0.68 4.49
N ARG A 45 8.72 -1.70 4.41
CA ARG A 45 8.91 -2.51 3.20
C ARG A 45 8.12 -3.82 3.28
N LEU A 46 7.19 -4.03 2.35
CA LEU A 46 6.46 -5.28 2.19
C LEU A 46 6.56 -5.82 0.76
N VAL A 47 6.84 -7.12 0.65
CA VAL A 47 6.77 -7.87 -0.61
C VAL A 47 5.61 -8.85 -0.51
N LEU A 48 4.61 -8.69 -1.36
CA LEU A 48 3.43 -9.55 -1.40
C LEU A 48 3.80 -10.86 -2.10
N PRO A 49 3.65 -12.02 -1.45
CA PRO A 49 3.95 -13.30 -2.08
C PRO A 49 2.89 -13.63 -3.13
N ALA A 50 3.32 -14.26 -4.24
CA ALA A 50 2.43 -14.76 -5.27
C ALA A 50 1.25 -15.58 -4.71
N GLY A 51 0.10 -15.48 -5.39
CA GLY A 51 -1.13 -16.18 -5.02
C GLY A 51 -2.27 -15.24 -4.66
N GLU A 52 -3.34 -15.83 -4.14
CA GLU A 52 -4.55 -15.12 -3.75
C GLU A 52 -4.61 -14.92 -2.23
N HIS A 53 -4.89 -13.68 -1.80
CA HIS A 53 -5.01 -13.30 -0.39
C HIS A 53 -6.36 -12.67 -0.12
N VAL A 54 -7.06 -13.16 0.89
CA VAL A 54 -8.41 -12.69 1.24
C VAL A 54 -8.33 -11.67 2.36
N PHE A 55 -8.81 -10.45 2.11
CA PHE A 55 -8.92 -9.39 3.10
C PHE A 55 -10.38 -9.23 3.52
N GLU A 56 -10.67 -9.53 4.78
CA GLU A 56 -11.99 -9.30 5.39
C GLU A 56 -12.11 -7.91 6.03
N ALA A 57 -10.99 -7.20 6.12
CA ALA A 57 -10.89 -5.82 6.58
C ALA A 57 -9.71 -5.15 5.87
N PRO A 58 -9.68 -3.80 5.81
CA PRO A 58 -8.57 -3.05 5.23
C PRO A 58 -7.22 -3.38 5.88
N VAL A 59 -6.15 -3.30 5.08
CA VAL A 59 -4.79 -3.12 5.61
C VAL A 59 -4.58 -1.64 5.91
N GLU A 60 -4.38 -1.31 7.18
CA GLU A 60 -4.18 0.06 7.68
C GLU A 60 -2.71 0.46 7.69
N VAL A 61 -2.35 1.39 6.80
CA VAL A 61 -0.97 1.89 6.65
C VAL A 61 -0.89 3.31 7.21
N ASN A 62 -0.40 3.43 8.44
CA ASN A 62 -0.16 4.71 9.10
C ASN A 62 1.27 5.20 8.81
N LEU A 63 1.42 6.18 7.91
CA LEU A 63 2.73 6.70 7.51
C LEU A 63 3.41 7.50 8.61
N ALA A 64 2.66 8.14 9.52
CA ALA A 64 3.27 8.82 10.67
C ALA A 64 4.12 7.83 11.50
N ARG A 65 3.63 6.59 11.62
CA ARG A 65 4.30 5.52 12.34
C ARG A 65 5.40 4.83 11.52
N LEU A 66 5.11 4.53 10.25
CA LEU A 66 5.98 3.73 9.39
C LEU A 66 7.04 4.54 8.61
N GLY A 67 6.83 5.85 8.46
CA GLY A 67 7.55 6.67 7.48
C GLY A 67 7.17 6.29 6.05
N ALA A 68 8.13 6.44 5.14
CA ALA A 68 7.98 6.06 3.74
C ALA A 68 7.79 4.54 3.58
N VAL A 69 6.75 4.14 2.84
CA VAL A 69 6.34 2.74 2.68
C VAL A 69 6.47 2.26 1.23
N SER A 70 6.77 0.98 1.04
CA SER A 70 6.75 0.30 -0.25
C SER A 70 6.05 -1.05 -0.13
N ILE A 71 4.95 -1.22 -0.86
CA ILE A 71 4.22 -2.47 -1.02
C ILE A 71 4.33 -2.92 -2.48
N ARG A 72 4.99 -4.05 -2.72
CA ARG A 72 5.26 -4.57 -4.07
C ARG A 72 4.89 -6.03 -4.19
N ALA A 73 4.35 -6.44 -5.33
CA ALA A 73 4.16 -7.86 -5.63
C ALA A 73 5.47 -8.58 -5.98
N ASP A 74 5.57 -9.85 -5.57
CA ASP A 74 6.52 -10.83 -6.10
C ASP A 74 5.73 -11.91 -6.85
N GLY A 75 5.64 -11.76 -8.17
CA GLY A 75 4.85 -12.62 -9.05
C GLY A 75 3.36 -12.22 -9.13
N PRO A 76 2.49 -13.11 -9.64
CA PRO A 76 1.06 -12.84 -9.78
C PRO A 76 0.39 -12.81 -8.40
N VAL A 77 -0.07 -11.63 -7.98
CA VAL A 77 -0.74 -11.43 -6.70
C VAL A 77 -2.15 -10.91 -6.92
N THR A 78 -3.14 -11.59 -6.34
CA THR A 78 -4.52 -11.14 -6.30
C THR A 78 -4.95 -10.95 -4.84
N ILE A 79 -5.43 -9.75 -4.52
CA ILE A 79 -6.08 -9.45 -3.24
C ILE A 79 -7.59 -9.52 -3.46
N ARG A 80 -8.28 -10.40 -2.74
CA ARG A 80 -9.74 -10.48 -2.73
C ARG A 80 -10.28 -9.70 -1.54
N MET A 81 -10.88 -8.55 -1.78
CA MET A 81 -11.45 -7.70 -0.73
C MET A 81 -12.89 -8.16 -0.41
N ALA A 82 -13.01 -9.05 0.58
CA ALA A 82 -14.25 -9.69 1.01
C ALA A 82 -14.97 -8.94 2.14
N GLY A 83 -14.36 -7.88 2.67
CA GLY A 83 -14.95 -7.00 3.69
C GLY A 83 -15.39 -5.64 3.17
N PRO A 84 -16.05 -4.83 4.01
CA PRO A 84 -16.32 -3.43 3.72
C PRO A 84 -15.03 -2.58 3.77
N GLY A 85 -14.94 -1.57 2.90
CA GLY A 85 -13.81 -0.64 2.85
C GLY A 85 -12.74 -1.03 1.82
N PRO A 86 -11.63 -0.26 1.75
CA PRO A 86 -10.56 -0.48 0.78
C PRO A 86 -9.70 -1.68 1.18
N ALA A 87 -9.11 -2.36 0.19
CA ALA A 87 -8.06 -3.35 0.45
C ALA A 87 -6.84 -2.75 1.16
N PHE A 88 -6.43 -1.53 0.75
CA PHE A 88 -5.36 -0.78 1.41
C PHE A 88 -5.81 0.65 1.71
N ARG A 89 -5.63 1.09 2.96
CA ARG A 89 -5.82 2.48 3.37
C ARG A 89 -4.48 3.07 3.80
N LEU A 90 -4.00 4.09 3.09
CA LEU A 90 -2.81 4.84 3.47
C LEU A 90 -3.20 6.19 4.04
N LYS A 91 -2.73 6.44 5.26
CA LYS A 91 -2.93 7.69 5.99
C LYS A 91 -1.58 8.35 6.29
N GLY A 92 -1.34 9.48 5.63
CA GLY A 92 -0.24 10.40 5.97
C GLY A 92 -0.71 11.57 6.83
N THR A 93 0.23 12.49 7.10
CA THR A 93 0.04 13.66 7.97
C THR A 93 0.05 14.99 7.22
N HIS A 94 0.09 14.99 5.88
CA HIS A 94 0.15 16.22 5.12
C HIS A 94 -1.16 17.03 5.25
N GLU A 95 -1.08 18.16 5.96
CA GLU A 95 -2.16 19.16 6.09
C GLU A 95 -1.84 20.50 5.39
N GLY A 96 -0.60 20.66 4.92
CA GLY A 96 -0.10 21.89 4.30
C GLY A 96 -0.63 22.17 2.89
N THR A 97 -0.12 23.25 2.28
CA THR A 97 -0.46 23.66 0.90
C THR A 97 0.51 23.06 -0.13
N ALA A 98 0.51 23.56 -1.36
CA ALA A 98 1.54 23.24 -2.34
C ALA A 98 2.82 24.09 -2.16
N ASP A 99 2.79 25.13 -1.33
CA ASP A 99 3.99 25.94 -1.02
C ASP A 99 5.01 25.07 -0.27
N PRO A 100 6.24 24.91 -0.76
CA PRO A 100 7.29 24.14 -0.10
C PRO A 100 7.54 24.54 1.37
N ARG A 101 7.26 25.79 1.74
CA ARG A 101 7.42 26.30 3.10
C ARG A 101 6.34 25.84 4.07
N SER A 102 5.25 25.26 3.55
CA SER A 102 4.14 24.73 4.35
C SER A 102 4.27 23.24 4.65
N PHE A 103 5.39 22.61 4.31
CA PHE A 103 5.66 21.21 4.60
C PHE A 103 6.37 21.07 5.93
N GLU A 104 5.81 20.24 6.80
CA GLU A 104 6.46 19.83 8.04
C GLU A 104 7.55 18.79 7.74
N GLU A 105 8.60 18.71 8.58
CA GLU A 105 9.65 17.70 8.47
C GLU A 105 9.08 16.27 8.48
N GLU A 106 8.03 16.05 9.27
CA GLU A 106 7.29 14.80 9.37
C GLU A 106 6.77 14.33 8.00
N THR A 107 6.20 15.25 7.21
CA THR A 107 5.66 14.93 5.89
C THR A 107 6.75 14.43 4.93
N TRP A 108 7.99 14.93 5.06
CA TRP A 108 9.12 14.45 4.26
C TRP A 108 9.59 13.05 4.67
N ARG A 109 9.38 12.66 5.93
CA ARG A 109 9.65 11.29 6.39
C ARG A 109 8.70 10.28 5.76
N GLU A 110 7.49 10.70 5.45
CA GLU A 110 6.39 9.90 4.87
C GLU A 110 6.39 9.84 3.34
N ARG A 111 7.26 10.62 2.69
CA ARG A 111 7.23 10.85 1.23
C ARG A 111 7.23 9.57 0.42
N MET A 112 6.63 9.66 -0.77
CA MET A 112 6.70 8.64 -1.82
C MET A 112 6.25 7.24 -1.37
N PRO A 113 5.12 7.08 -0.65
CA PRO A 113 4.60 5.75 -0.39
C PRO A 113 4.20 5.10 -1.72
N LEU A 114 4.52 3.82 -1.90
CA LEU A 114 4.35 3.09 -3.16
C LEU A 114 3.48 1.84 -3.00
N LEU A 115 2.52 1.67 -3.90
CA LEU A 115 1.78 0.43 -4.12
C LEU A 115 1.98 -0.01 -5.57
N GLU A 116 2.47 -1.23 -5.79
CA GLU A 116 2.92 -1.63 -7.12
C GLU A 116 2.72 -3.11 -7.46
N GLY A 117 2.12 -3.38 -8.63
CA GLY A 117 2.25 -4.66 -9.34
C GLY A 117 1.26 -5.78 -8.96
N PHE A 118 0.11 -5.48 -8.36
CA PHE A 118 -0.87 -6.49 -7.95
C PHE A 118 -2.31 -6.19 -8.41
N GLU A 119 -3.18 -7.19 -8.35
CA GLU A 119 -4.62 -7.05 -8.59
C GLU A 119 -5.39 -6.96 -7.27
N ILE A 120 -6.45 -6.14 -7.25
CA ILE A 120 -7.50 -6.14 -6.23
C ILE A 120 -8.84 -6.49 -6.89
N VAL A 121 -9.55 -7.44 -6.32
CA VAL A 121 -10.88 -7.87 -6.74
C VAL A 121 -11.86 -7.66 -5.60
N GLY A 122 -12.92 -6.88 -5.83
CA GLY A 122 -14.01 -6.75 -4.87
C GLY A 122 -14.86 -8.02 -4.78
N ASP A 123 -15.11 -8.47 -3.55
CA ASP A 123 -15.95 -9.63 -3.19
C ASP A 123 -16.97 -9.26 -2.10
N HIS A 124 -17.19 -7.95 -1.91
CA HIS A 124 -18.19 -7.38 -1.01
C HIS A 124 -18.78 -6.12 -1.65
N ARG A 125 -20.07 -5.84 -1.39
CA ARG A 125 -20.79 -4.69 -1.98
C ARG A 125 -20.13 -3.34 -1.65
N GLU A 126 -19.46 -3.27 -0.51
CA GLU A 126 -18.76 -2.07 -0.02
C GLU A 126 -17.23 -2.20 -0.09
N ALA A 127 -16.70 -3.21 -0.80
CA ALA A 127 -15.27 -3.33 -1.03
C ALA A 127 -14.78 -2.22 -1.97
N ASP A 128 -13.72 -1.52 -1.59
CA ASP A 128 -13.01 -0.57 -2.42
C ASP A 128 -11.59 -1.10 -2.70
N GLY A 129 -10.87 -0.52 -3.66
CA GLY A 129 -9.47 -0.88 -3.93
C GLY A 129 -8.49 -0.22 -2.97
N ILE A 130 -8.04 0.99 -3.31
CA ILE A 130 -7.02 1.73 -2.54
C ILE A 130 -7.61 3.06 -2.09
N GLU A 131 -7.40 3.44 -0.84
CA GLU A 131 -7.74 4.76 -0.31
C GLU A 131 -6.47 5.50 0.14
N LEU A 132 -6.29 6.74 -0.33
CA LEU A 132 -5.19 7.62 0.05
C LEU A 132 -5.71 8.90 0.69
N THR A 133 -5.21 9.24 1.88
CA THR A 133 -5.50 10.50 2.57
C THR A 133 -4.26 11.05 3.27
N GLY A 134 -4.08 12.36 3.21
CA GLY A 134 -2.95 13.06 3.83
C GLY A 134 -1.59 12.67 3.25
N THR A 135 -1.54 12.08 2.06
CA THR A 135 -0.29 11.54 1.50
C THR A 135 0.49 12.58 0.69
N MET A 136 1.83 12.49 0.76
CA MET A 136 2.73 13.27 -0.09
C MET A 136 3.49 12.33 -1.05
N GLN A 137 3.38 12.63 -2.34
CA GLN A 137 4.03 11.92 -3.45
C GLN A 137 3.65 10.44 -3.57
N ALA A 138 2.46 10.06 -3.10
CA ALA A 138 2.00 8.68 -3.20
C ALA A 138 1.98 8.20 -4.65
N THR A 139 2.49 6.99 -4.89
CA THR A 139 2.52 6.37 -6.21
C THR A 139 1.74 5.05 -6.19
N VAL A 140 0.77 4.92 -7.08
CA VAL A 140 0.09 3.66 -7.38
C VAL A 140 0.42 3.30 -8.82
N ALA A 141 1.14 2.20 -9.02
CA ALA A 141 1.69 1.84 -10.32
C ALA A 141 1.41 0.37 -10.69
N ARG A 142 0.98 0.10 -11.92
CA ARG A 142 0.76 -1.28 -12.41
C ARG A 142 -0.20 -2.08 -11.51
N VAL A 143 -1.25 -1.42 -11.02
CA VAL A 143 -2.29 -2.04 -10.19
C VAL A 143 -3.56 -2.22 -11.01
N SER A 144 -4.17 -3.40 -10.91
CA SER A 144 -5.52 -3.66 -11.44
C SER A 144 -6.52 -3.62 -10.30
N VAL A 145 -7.63 -2.88 -10.44
CA VAL A 145 -8.75 -2.94 -9.50
C VAL A 145 -10.04 -3.20 -10.28
N ARG A 146 -10.72 -4.30 -9.94
CA ARG A 146 -12.00 -4.66 -10.55
C ARG A 146 -13.03 -5.19 -9.58
N LYS A 147 -14.31 -5.10 -9.96
CA LYS A 147 -15.45 -5.58 -9.17
C LYS A 147 -15.57 -4.95 -7.78
N ALA A 148 -14.83 -3.87 -7.52
CA ALA A 148 -14.98 -3.07 -6.31
C ALA A 148 -16.15 -2.09 -6.48
N ARG A 149 -16.53 -1.43 -5.39
CA ARG A 149 -17.34 -0.22 -5.44
C ARG A 149 -16.51 0.93 -6.01
N HIS A 150 -15.43 1.33 -5.36
CA HIS A 150 -14.48 2.31 -5.89
C HIS A 150 -13.11 1.69 -6.16
N GLY A 151 -12.45 2.11 -7.24
CA GLY A 151 -11.13 1.58 -7.61
C GLY A 151 -10.02 2.16 -6.74
N ILE A 152 -9.60 3.40 -7.05
CA ILE A 152 -8.68 4.18 -6.23
C ILE A 152 -9.41 5.43 -5.76
N ARG A 153 -9.41 5.70 -4.46
CA ARG A 153 -10.06 6.86 -3.85
C ARG A 153 -9.00 7.76 -3.24
N LEU A 154 -8.96 9.00 -3.70
CA LEU A 154 -8.19 10.07 -3.07
C LEU A 154 -9.16 10.87 -2.21
N VAL A 155 -8.93 10.85 -0.90
CA VAL A 155 -9.81 11.52 0.07
C VAL A 155 -9.15 12.80 0.53
N LYS A 156 -9.90 13.90 0.49
CA LYS A 156 -9.46 15.20 1.02
C LYS A 156 -8.10 15.61 0.46
N ARG A 157 -7.07 15.66 1.30
CA ARG A 157 -5.79 16.24 0.93
C ARG A 157 -4.81 15.15 0.52
N ASN A 158 -4.27 15.27 -0.68
CA ASN A 158 -3.09 14.53 -1.12
C ASN A 158 -2.23 15.48 -1.98
N ARG A 159 -0.93 15.23 -2.07
CA ARG A 159 -0.03 16.12 -2.81
C ARG A 159 0.88 15.33 -3.74
N ASN A 160 0.93 15.74 -5.01
CA ASN A 160 1.82 15.18 -6.03
C ASN A 160 1.62 13.66 -6.22
N VAL A 161 0.37 13.21 -6.22
CA VAL A 161 0.05 11.78 -6.41
C VAL A 161 0.44 11.36 -7.83
N ILE A 162 0.87 10.12 -8.01
CA ILE A 162 1.08 9.49 -9.31
C ILE A 162 0.21 8.24 -9.39
N ILE A 163 -0.60 8.14 -10.43
CA ILE A 163 -1.33 6.93 -10.78
C ILE A 163 -0.92 6.54 -12.20
N SER A 164 -0.16 5.46 -12.34
CA SER A 164 0.39 5.05 -13.63
C SER A 164 0.09 3.59 -13.94
N ASP A 165 -0.14 3.28 -15.22
CA ASP A 165 -0.26 1.90 -15.72
C ASP A 165 -1.33 1.07 -14.97
N CYS A 166 -2.36 1.73 -14.44
CA CYS A 166 -3.41 1.09 -13.67
C CYS A 166 -4.62 0.73 -14.54
N HIS A 167 -5.27 -0.39 -14.23
CA HIS A 167 -6.51 -0.81 -14.86
C HIS A 167 -7.65 -0.74 -13.84
N LEU A 168 -8.61 0.17 -14.03
CA LEU A 168 -9.75 0.36 -13.14
C LEU A 168 -11.02 -0.04 -13.89
N TYR A 169 -11.48 -1.28 -13.71
CA TYR A 169 -12.45 -1.91 -14.62
C TYR A 169 -13.58 -2.61 -13.88
N GLU A 170 -14.80 -2.61 -14.42
CA GLU A 170 -15.96 -3.31 -13.83
C GLU A 170 -16.21 -2.95 -12.35
N ASN A 171 -15.93 -1.70 -11.95
CA ASN A 171 -16.26 -1.21 -10.63
C ASN A 171 -17.71 -0.70 -10.62
N SER A 172 -18.45 -0.98 -9.56
CA SER A 172 -19.88 -0.61 -9.45
C SER A 172 -20.09 0.88 -9.15
N GLY A 173 -19.06 1.56 -8.67
CA GLY A 173 -18.97 3.00 -8.52
C GLY A 173 -17.82 3.59 -9.35
N ILE A 174 -17.16 4.61 -8.82
CA ILE A 174 -16.14 5.38 -9.54
C ILE A 174 -14.78 4.64 -9.55
N GLY A 175 -14.18 4.49 -10.75
CA GLY A 175 -12.85 3.90 -10.92
C GLY A 175 -11.76 4.69 -10.21
N LEU A 176 -11.54 5.95 -10.58
CA LEU A 176 -10.67 6.89 -9.87
C LEU A 176 -11.55 7.95 -9.18
N PHE A 177 -11.78 7.80 -7.88
CA PHE A 177 -12.64 8.68 -7.11
C PHE A 177 -11.84 9.80 -6.44
N LEU A 178 -12.00 11.01 -6.97
CA LEU A 178 -11.52 12.24 -6.34
C LEU A 178 -12.58 12.75 -5.36
N ASP A 179 -12.44 12.40 -4.10
CA ASP A 179 -13.42 12.67 -3.05
C ASP A 179 -13.04 13.88 -2.19
N ASP A 180 -13.75 14.99 -2.43
CA ASP A 180 -13.57 16.28 -1.75
C ASP A 180 -12.11 16.77 -1.74
N VAL A 181 -11.44 16.62 -2.89
CA VAL A 181 -9.98 16.68 -2.91
C VAL A 181 -9.40 18.10 -2.90
N ASN A 182 -8.31 18.27 -2.17
CA ASN A 182 -7.39 19.41 -2.27
C ASN A 182 -6.06 18.93 -2.89
N LEU A 183 -6.03 18.86 -4.23
CA LEU A 183 -4.84 18.44 -5.00
C LEU A 183 -4.14 19.63 -5.65
N HIS A 184 -2.85 19.46 -5.87
CA HIS A 184 -2.04 20.37 -6.69
C HIS A 184 -1.64 19.71 -8.01
N GLN A 185 -1.29 18.42 -7.94
CA GLN A 185 -0.91 17.60 -9.07
C GLN A 185 -1.37 16.15 -8.82
N ILE A 186 -1.83 15.51 -9.90
CA ILE A 186 -2.15 14.09 -10.05
C ILE A 186 -1.79 13.63 -11.46
#